data_AF-A0A194QX05-F1
#
_entry.id   AF-A0A194QX05-F1
#
_cell.length_a   1.000
_cell.length_b   1.000
_cell.length_c   1.000
_cell.angle_alpha   90.00
_cell.angle_beta   90.00
_cell.angle_gamma   90.00
#
_symmetry.space_group_name_H-M   'P 1'
#
loop_
_entity.id
_entity.type
_entity.pdbx_description
1 polymer ?
#
loop_
_entity_poly.entity_id
_entity_poly.type
_entity_poly.pdbx_seq_one_letter_code
_entity_poly.pdbx_strand_id
1 'polypeptide(L)'
;MTEGVIKKIEETSRKVETVGTRVGEIGERVKENGITIRETGKALEAFKGPGAVTYAETAKAQTSKAHLSSGQPSHALIVSSNIEMDTSENVIDKVRVALDARKSGIQIDKIRKIRDGKVVISCGNKPELEKMKGRLKTSSDLKTEPAASRDPRVIIRNVGYSGRLLRPASPTLPYAIAQPGVGGA
;
A
#
# COMPACT_ATOMS: atom_id res chain seq x y z
N MET A 1 -63.09 34.14 -32.77
CA MET A 1 -61.74 33.50 -32.69
C MET A 1 -60.90 34.00 -31.50
N THR A 2 -61.44 34.84 -30.62
CA THR A 2 -60.67 35.56 -29.58
C THR A 2 -60.64 34.87 -28.22
N GLU A 3 -61.68 34.12 -27.83
CA GLU A 3 -61.76 33.48 -26.50
C GLU A 3 -60.74 32.35 -26.28
N GLY A 4 -60.40 31.59 -27.31
CA GLY A 4 -59.39 30.53 -27.22
C GLY A 4 -57.98 31.06 -26.98
N VAL A 5 -57.70 32.28 -27.44
CA VAL A 5 -56.40 32.95 -27.25
C VAL A 5 -56.26 33.43 -25.81
N ILE A 6 -57.32 34.01 -25.24
CA ILE A 6 -57.34 34.52 -23.85
C ILE A 6 -57.12 33.37 -22.85
N LYS A 7 -57.82 32.24 -22.99
CA LYS A 7 -57.62 31.07 -22.12
C LYS A 7 -56.19 30.52 -22.17
N LYS A 8 -55.58 30.51 -23.36
CA LYS A 8 -54.20 30.04 -23.54
C LYS A 8 -53.19 30.99 -22.90
N ILE A 9 -53.44 32.30 -22.95
CA ILE A 9 -52.62 33.32 -22.28
C ILE A 9 -52.67 33.13 -20.76
N GLU A 10 -53.86 32.98 -20.18
CA GLU A 10 -54.02 32.78 -18.73
C GLU A 10 -53.34 31.50 -18.23
N GLU A 11 -53.42 30.41 -19.00
CA GLU A 11 -52.73 29.16 -18.67
C GLU A 11 -51.20 29.32 -18.73
N THR A 12 -50.70 30.04 -19.73
CA THR A 12 -49.26 30.34 -19.82
C THR A 12 -48.78 31.23 -18.69
N SER A 13 -49.57 32.23 -18.26
CA SER A 13 -49.22 33.10 -17.13
C SER A 13 -49.08 32.33 -15.82
N ARG A 14 -50.00 31.41 -15.51
CA ARG A 14 -49.89 30.54 -14.32
C ARG A 14 -48.67 29.63 -14.37
N LYS A 15 -48.34 29.09 -15.54
CA LYS A 15 -47.13 28.27 -15.72
C LYS A 15 -45.86 29.10 -15.52
N VAL A 16 -45.82 30.33 -16.03
CA VAL A 16 -44.68 31.25 -15.86
C VAL A 16 -44.50 31.62 -14.39
N GLU A 17 -45.57 31.92 -13.65
CA GLU A 17 -45.47 32.19 -12.21
C GLU A 17 -44.95 30.99 -11.42
N THR A 18 -45.45 29.79 -11.72
CA THR A 18 -45.00 28.54 -11.08
C THR A 18 -43.52 28.22 -11.38
N VAL A 19 -43.05 28.57 -12.57
CA VAL A 19 -41.63 28.44 -12.91
C VAL A 19 -40.80 29.50 -12.20
N GLY A 20 -41.30 30.74 -12.08
CA GLY A 20 -40.65 31.83 -11.37
C GLY A 20 -40.36 31.50 -9.90
N THR A 21 -41.32 30.92 -9.18
CA THR A 21 -41.12 30.50 -7.78
C THR A 21 -40.07 29.40 -7.65
N ARG A 22 -40.16 28.35 -8.50
CA ARG A 22 -39.17 27.25 -8.52
C ARG A 22 -37.76 27.73 -8.86
N VAL A 23 -37.62 28.67 -9.79
CA VAL A 23 -36.32 29.26 -10.15
C VAL A 23 -35.77 30.11 -9.00
N GLY A 24 -36.62 30.82 -8.26
CA GLY A 24 -36.24 31.55 -7.05
C GLY A 24 -35.65 30.63 -5.98
N GLU A 25 -36.34 29.53 -5.66
CA GLU A 25 -35.88 28.53 -4.68
C GLU A 25 -34.56 27.87 -5.09
N ILE A 26 -34.40 27.51 -6.38
CA ILE A 26 -33.14 26.97 -6.91
C ILE A 26 -32.02 28.01 -6.79
N GLY A 27 -32.31 29.27 -7.05
CA GLY A 27 -31.35 30.38 -6.93
C GLY A 27 -30.81 30.54 -5.51
N GLU A 28 -31.66 30.40 -4.49
CA GLU A 28 -31.21 30.45 -3.09
C GLU A 28 -30.35 29.24 -2.72
N ARG A 29 -30.76 28.03 -3.13
CA ARG A 29 -29.98 26.80 -2.89
C ARG A 29 -28.60 26.84 -3.56
N VAL A 30 -28.49 27.45 -4.75
CA VAL A 30 -27.21 27.64 -5.44
C VAL A 30 -26.30 28.61 -4.68
N LYS A 31 -26.85 29.69 -4.11
CA LYS A 31 -26.08 30.63 -3.30
C LYS A 31 -25.55 29.96 -2.03
N GLU A 32 -26.38 29.20 -1.33
CA GLU A 32 -25.99 28.46 -0.13
C GLU A 32 -24.89 27.43 -0.43
N ASN A 33 -25.06 26.63 -1.49
CA ASN A 33 -24.04 25.69 -1.95
C ASN A 33 -22.73 26.40 -2.35
N GLY A 34 -22.81 27.60 -2.92
CA GLY A 34 -21.62 28.40 -3.26
C GLY A 34 -20.81 28.80 -2.02
N ILE A 35 -21.47 29.07 -0.90
CA ILE A 35 -20.82 29.41 0.38
C ILE A 35 -20.14 28.17 0.96
N THR A 36 -20.84 27.04 1.02
CA THR A 36 -20.30 25.79 1.59
C THR A 36 -19.10 25.25 0.78
N ILE A 37 -19.13 25.36 -0.56
CA ILE A 37 -18.00 25.00 -1.42
C ILE A 37 -16.77 25.89 -1.16
N ARG A 38 -16.96 27.19 -0.91
CA ARG A 38 -15.86 28.11 -0.60
C ARG A 38 -15.23 27.82 0.75
N GLU A 39 -16.05 27.50 1.76
CA GLU A 39 -15.56 27.16 3.09
C GLU A 39 -14.81 25.83 3.10
N THR A 40 -15.36 24.80 2.46
CA THR A 40 -14.68 23.50 2.31
C THR A 40 -13.41 23.61 1.47
N GLY A 41 -13.40 24.44 0.43
CA GLY A 41 -12.19 24.74 -0.35
C GLY A 41 -11.09 25.41 0.49
N LYS A 42 -11.44 26.37 1.35
CA LYS A 42 -10.47 26.98 2.28
C LYS A 42 -9.94 25.98 3.31
N ALA A 43 -10.79 25.10 3.84
CA ALA A 43 -10.37 24.04 4.75
C ALA A 43 -9.40 23.06 4.05
N LEU A 44 -9.68 22.66 2.80
CA LEU A 44 -8.82 21.77 2.03
C LEU A 44 -7.44 22.39 1.73
N GLU A 45 -7.37 23.68 1.42
CA GLU A 45 -6.11 24.38 1.21
C GLU A 45 -5.31 24.52 2.53
N ALA A 46 -5.97 24.61 3.68
CA ALA A 46 -5.30 24.56 4.99
C ALA A 46 -4.67 23.18 5.28
N PHE A 47 -5.22 22.08 4.75
CA PHE A 47 -4.61 20.75 4.82
C PHE A 47 -3.44 20.56 3.84
N LYS A 48 -3.27 21.45 2.85
CA LYS A 48 -2.20 21.41 1.85
C LYS A 48 -0.97 22.21 2.29
N GLY A 49 -0.58 22.04 3.56
CA GLY A 49 0.64 22.62 4.08
C GLY A 49 1.90 22.09 3.37
N PRO A 50 3.04 22.79 3.46
CA PRO A 50 4.33 22.35 2.92
C PRO A 50 4.80 21.09 3.67
N GLY A 51 4.39 19.93 3.16
CA GLY A 51 4.53 18.64 3.84
C GLY A 51 3.47 17.61 3.46
N ALA A 52 2.53 17.95 2.56
CA ALA A 52 1.62 16.97 1.96
C ALA A 52 2.43 15.89 1.22
N VAL A 53 2.54 14.71 1.85
CA VAL A 53 3.25 13.54 1.33
C VAL A 53 2.64 13.20 -0.02
N THR A 54 3.45 13.36 -1.06
CA THR A 54 2.97 13.14 -2.43
C THR A 54 2.75 11.64 -2.64
N TYR A 55 1.78 11.24 -3.48
CA TYR A 55 1.52 9.81 -3.76
C TYR A 55 2.78 9.03 -4.18
N ALA A 56 3.70 9.69 -4.88
CA ALA A 56 5.00 9.15 -5.27
C ALA A 56 5.95 8.91 -4.08
N GLU A 57 5.81 9.68 -3.00
CA GLU A 57 6.58 9.56 -1.76
C GLU A 57 6.02 8.42 -0.89
N THR A 58 4.69 8.28 -0.83
CA THR A 58 4.01 7.14 -0.18
C THR A 58 4.33 5.81 -0.88
N ALA A 59 4.41 5.80 -2.21
CA ALA A 59 4.79 4.60 -2.97
C ALA A 59 6.25 4.16 -2.71
N LYS A 60 7.17 5.09 -2.49
CA LYS A 60 8.57 4.79 -2.13
C LYS A 60 8.72 4.31 -0.68
N ALA A 61 7.89 4.80 0.23
CA ALA A 61 7.89 4.35 1.63
C ALA A 61 7.41 2.89 1.78
N GLN A 62 6.60 2.37 0.86
CA GLN A 62 6.10 1.00 0.92
C GLN A 62 7.19 -0.07 0.64
N THR A 63 8.32 0.30 0.01
CA THR A 63 9.39 -0.65 -0.28
C THR A 63 10.39 -0.87 0.88
N SER A 64 10.26 -0.15 2.00
CA SER A 64 11.15 -0.34 3.17
C SER A 64 10.67 -1.42 4.15
N LYS A 65 9.54 -2.11 3.88
CA LYS A 65 9.23 -3.40 4.52
C LYS A 65 9.91 -4.58 3.81
N ALA A 66 11.08 -4.37 3.23
CA ALA A 66 12.13 -5.37 3.42
C ALA A 66 12.47 -5.33 4.91
N HIS A 67 11.72 -6.07 5.73
CA HIS A 67 12.19 -6.55 7.01
C HIS A 67 13.37 -7.47 6.71
N LEU A 68 14.51 -6.85 6.39
CA LEU A 68 15.81 -7.28 6.90
C LEU A 68 15.53 -7.52 8.37
N SER A 69 15.28 -8.78 8.72
CA SER A 69 15.30 -9.19 10.11
C SER A 69 16.65 -8.75 10.60
N SER A 70 16.64 -7.66 11.38
CA SER A 70 17.75 -7.14 12.15
C SER A 70 18.55 -8.31 12.68
N GLY A 71 19.87 -8.28 12.55
CA GLY A 71 20.80 -9.40 12.75
C GLY A 71 20.72 -10.12 14.10
N GLN A 72 19.59 -10.73 14.37
CA GLN A 72 19.34 -11.69 15.42
C GLN A 72 19.39 -13.08 14.80
N PRO A 73 19.96 -14.05 15.52
CA PRO A 73 20.00 -15.43 15.05
C PRO A 73 18.58 -15.94 14.91
N SER A 74 18.07 -16.04 13.68
CA SER A 74 16.79 -16.69 13.43
C SER A 74 16.94 -18.16 13.79
N HIS A 75 16.15 -18.61 14.77
CA HIS A 75 16.13 -19.99 15.22
C HIS A 75 15.25 -20.79 14.28
N ALA A 76 15.80 -21.81 13.64
CA ALA A 76 15.08 -22.56 12.62
C ALA A 76 14.91 -24.05 13.00
N LEU A 77 13.81 -24.63 12.56
CA LEU A 77 13.49 -26.04 12.70
C LEU A 77 13.17 -26.62 11.32
N ILE A 78 13.75 -27.76 11.00
CA ILE A 78 13.38 -28.55 9.83
C ILE A 78 12.30 -29.53 10.25
N VAL A 79 11.20 -29.55 9.51
CA VAL A 79 10.08 -30.45 9.71
C VAL A 79 9.93 -31.31 8.48
N SER A 80 9.83 -32.62 8.69
CA SER A 80 9.58 -33.63 7.66
C SER A 80 8.48 -34.57 8.12
N SER A 81 7.66 -35.11 7.22
CA SER A 81 6.74 -36.17 7.61
C SER A 81 7.45 -37.52 7.71
N ASN A 82 6.84 -38.46 8.43
CA ASN A 82 7.23 -39.86 8.46
C ASN A 82 6.80 -40.64 7.20
N ILE A 83 5.87 -40.10 6.42
CA ILE A 83 5.33 -40.75 5.23
C ILE A 83 6.10 -40.24 4.00
N GLU A 84 6.72 -41.13 3.23
CA GLU A 84 7.57 -40.76 2.06
C GLU A 84 6.78 -40.12 0.91
N MET A 85 5.47 -40.37 0.82
CA MET A 85 4.59 -39.81 -0.21
C MET A 85 4.06 -38.41 0.13
N ASP A 86 4.37 -37.87 1.31
CA ASP A 86 3.89 -36.55 1.70
C ASP A 86 4.62 -35.44 0.95
N THR A 87 3.83 -34.57 0.31
CA THR A 87 4.36 -33.35 -0.29
C THR A 87 4.63 -32.30 0.78
N SER A 88 5.48 -31.32 0.46
CA SER A 88 5.76 -30.21 1.36
C SER A 88 4.50 -29.42 1.76
N GLU A 89 3.45 -29.41 0.92
CA GLU A 89 2.19 -28.75 1.25
C GLU A 89 1.44 -29.50 2.35
N ASN A 90 1.39 -30.84 2.26
CA ASN A 90 0.76 -31.67 3.29
C ASN A 90 1.48 -31.52 4.64
N VAL A 91 2.81 -31.39 4.62
CA VAL A 91 3.60 -31.10 5.83
C VAL A 91 3.23 -29.73 6.41
N ILE A 92 3.05 -28.70 5.57
CA ILE A 92 2.65 -27.36 6.04
C ILE A 92 1.27 -27.41 6.69
N ASP A 93 0.31 -28.12 6.11
CA ASP A 93 -1.05 -28.20 6.66
C ASP A 93 -1.08 -28.97 7.98
N LYS A 94 -0.34 -30.08 8.08
CA LYS A 94 -0.15 -30.79 9.36
C LYS A 94 0.49 -29.90 10.42
N VAL A 95 1.51 -29.13 10.04
CA VAL A 95 2.17 -28.16 10.92
C VAL A 95 1.19 -27.06 11.36
N ARG A 96 0.34 -26.54 10.47
CA ARG A 96 -0.68 -25.53 10.82
C ARG A 96 -1.71 -26.07 11.80
N VAL A 97 -2.13 -27.32 11.65
CA VAL A 97 -3.07 -27.99 12.58
C VAL A 97 -2.40 -28.21 13.94
N ALA A 98 -1.14 -28.66 13.96
CA ALA A 98 -0.39 -28.91 15.20
C ALA A 98 0.03 -27.61 15.91
N LEU A 99 0.38 -26.56 15.16
CA LEU A 99 0.85 -25.26 15.64
C LEU A 99 -0.22 -24.19 15.41
N ASP A 100 -1.44 -24.47 15.85
CA ASP A 100 -2.50 -23.48 15.86
C ASP A 100 -2.11 -22.33 16.82
N ALA A 101 -1.95 -21.13 16.26
CA ALA A 101 -1.52 -19.94 16.99
C ALA A 101 -2.46 -19.62 18.17
N ARG A 102 -3.76 -19.94 18.04
CA ARG A 102 -4.76 -19.70 19.09
C ARG A 102 -4.58 -20.61 20.31
N LYS A 103 -4.05 -21.82 20.11
CA LYS A 103 -3.88 -22.83 21.16
C LYS A 103 -2.48 -22.87 21.74
N SER A 104 -1.48 -22.57 20.92
CA SER A 104 -0.07 -22.70 21.28
C SER A 104 0.59 -21.36 21.60
N GLY A 105 0.07 -20.25 21.09
CA GLY A 105 0.67 -18.93 21.25
C GLY A 105 2.07 -18.82 20.64
N ILE A 106 2.45 -19.73 19.72
CA ILE A 106 3.76 -19.74 19.07
C ILE A 106 3.69 -18.86 17.82
N GLN A 107 4.62 -17.91 17.71
CA GLN A 107 4.75 -17.07 16.52
C GLN A 107 5.77 -17.69 15.56
N ILE A 108 5.38 -17.80 14.30
CA ILE A 108 6.26 -18.25 13.21
C ILE A 108 6.55 -17.05 12.33
N ASP A 109 7.82 -16.77 12.07
CA ASP A 109 8.23 -15.64 11.24
C ASP A 109 8.17 -15.99 9.76
N LYS A 110 8.78 -17.12 9.40
CA LYS A 110 8.97 -17.53 8.01
C LYS A 110 8.87 -19.04 7.86
N ILE A 111 8.20 -19.48 6.81
CA ILE A 111 8.14 -20.88 6.39
C ILE A 111 8.74 -20.97 4.99
N ARG A 112 9.68 -21.88 4.79
CA ARG A 112 10.36 -22.11 3.51
C ARG A 112 10.26 -23.58 3.13
N LYS A 113 9.81 -23.86 1.90
CA LYS A 113 9.85 -25.20 1.30
C LYS A 113 11.28 -25.56 0.92
N ILE A 114 11.66 -26.80 1.18
CA ILE A 114 12.95 -27.36 0.78
C ILE A 114 12.74 -28.67 0.01
N ARG A 115 13.83 -29.22 -0.54
CA ARG A 115 13.79 -30.48 -1.29
C ARG A 115 13.30 -31.64 -0.41
N ASP A 116 12.80 -32.69 -1.05
CA ASP A 116 12.38 -33.94 -0.41
C ASP A 116 11.14 -33.81 0.48
N GLY A 117 10.22 -32.90 0.13
CA GLY A 117 8.95 -32.72 0.85
C GLY A 117 9.10 -32.11 2.25
N LYS A 118 10.29 -31.59 2.59
CA LYS A 118 10.57 -31.01 3.91
C LYS A 118 10.31 -29.50 3.93
N VAL A 119 10.21 -28.96 5.14
CA VAL A 119 9.90 -27.54 5.39
C VAL A 119 10.82 -26.99 6.47
N VAL A 120 11.32 -25.77 6.28
CA VAL A 120 12.09 -25.03 7.28
C VAL A 120 11.20 -23.94 7.87
N ILE A 121 11.07 -23.95 9.19
CA ILE A 121 10.28 -22.99 9.97
C ILE A 121 11.25 -22.12 10.77
N SER A 122 11.14 -20.80 10.64
CA SER A 122 11.96 -19.84 11.38
C SER A 122 11.14 -19.15 12.48
N CYS A 123 11.73 -19.04 13.65
CA CYS A 123 11.20 -18.37 14.85
C CYS A 123 12.23 -17.37 15.38
N GLY A 124 11.76 -16.22 15.88
CA GLY A 124 12.62 -15.20 16.48
C GLY A 124 13.14 -15.58 17.86
N ASN A 125 12.45 -16.47 18.57
CA ASN A 125 12.72 -16.78 19.97
C ASN A 125 13.20 -18.23 20.20
N LYS A 126 14.32 -18.41 20.92
CA LYS A 126 14.78 -19.72 21.43
C LYS A 126 13.73 -20.51 22.23
N PRO A 127 13.02 -19.91 23.21
CA PRO A 127 12.04 -20.66 24.00
C PRO A 127 10.84 -21.13 23.18
N GLU A 128 10.46 -20.38 22.15
CA GLU A 128 9.37 -20.77 21.24
C GLU A 128 9.78 -21.95 20.35
N LEU A 129 11.03 -21.99 19.92
CA LEU A 129 11.57 -23.13 19.17
C LEU A 129 11.45 -24.45 19.95
N GLU A 130 11.78 -24.44 21.24
CA GLU A 130 11.69 -25.66 22.08
C GLU A 130 10.24 -26.06 22.35
N LYS A 131 9.34 -25.09 22.58
CA LYS A 131 7.89 -25.35 22.67
C LYS A 131 7.35 -25.95 21.36
N MET A 132 7.80 -25.43 20.23
CA MET A 132 7.44 -25.93 18.91
C MET A 132 7.91 -27.37 18.71
N LYS A 133 9.17 -27.69 19.05
CA LYS A 133 9.68 -29.07 19.04
C LYS A 133 8.84 -30.00 19.91
N GLY A 134 8.49 -29.57 21.13
CA GLY A 134 7.67 -30.36 22.05
C GLY A 134 6.29 -30.69 21.47
N ARG A 135 5.62 -29.70 20.87
CA ARG A 135 4.29 -29.86 20.25
C ARG A 135 4.34 -30.75 19.01
N LEU A 136 5.32 -30.54 18.14
CA LEU A 136 5.45 -31.33 16.92
C LEU A 136 5.86 -32.78 17.20
N LYS A 137 6.52 -33.07 18.33
CA LYS A 137 6.76 -34.44 18.80
C LYS A 137 5.49 -35.13 19.32
N THR A 138 4.50 -34.38 19.79
CA THR A 138 3.21 -34.93 20.24
C THR A 138 2.40 -35.45 19.05
N SER A 139 2.53 -34.82 17.87
CA SER A 139 2.01 -35.35 16.60
C SER A 139 2.97 -36.40 16.04
N SER A 140 2.61 -37.68 16.14
CA SER A 140 3.42 -38.84 15.69
C SER A 140 3.83 -38.83 14.21
N ASP A 141 3.19 -37.98 13.40
CA ASP A 141 3.32 -38.02 11.94
C ASP A 141 4.45 -37.12 11.41
N LEU A 142 5.09 -36.36 12.30
CA LEU A 142 6.10 -35.36 11.95
C LEU A 142 7.42 -35.62 12.69
N LYS A 143 8.50 -35.67 11.92
CA LYS A 143 9.89 -35.61 12.40
C LYS A 143 10.34 -34.17 12.46
N THR A 144 11.06 -33.83 13.54
CA THR A 144 11.64 -32.51 13.74
C THR A 144 13.14 -32.61 13.91
N GLU A 145 13.88 -31.87 13.08
CA GLU A 145 15.33 -31.76 13.16
C GLU A 145 15.70 -30.29 13.43
N PRO A 146 16.62 -30.00 14.37
CA PRO A 146 17.10 -28.64 14.57
C PRO A 146 17.81 -28.16 13.30
N ALA A 147 17.30 -27.09 12.68
CA ALA A 147 18.04 -26.46 11.61
C ALA A 147 19.21 -25.72 12.27
N ALA A 148 20.44 -26.16 12.02
CA ALA A 148 21.61 -25.39 12.42
C ALA A 148 21.49 -24.01 11.75
N SER A 149 21.33 -22.97 12.58
CA SER A 149 21.40 -21.59 12.11
C SER A 149 22.82 -21.41 11.60
N ARG A 150 23.00 -21.51 10.29
CA ARG A 150 24.32 -21.28 9.69
C ARG A 150 24.55 -19.79 9.78
N ASP A 151 25.53 -19.40 10.58
CA ASP A 151 26.12 -18.09 10.46
C ASP A 151 26.43 -17.88 8.97
N PRO A 152 25.93 -16.79 8.36
CA PRO A 152 26.17 -16.56 6.94
C PRO A 152 27.68 -16.53 6.73
N ARG A 153 28.20 -17.51 5.97
CA ARG A 153 29.64 -17.63 5.70
C ARG A 153 30.20 -16.39 5.02
N VAL A 154 29.36 -15.64 4.30
CA VAL A 154 29.70 -14.39 3.66
C VAL A 154 28.53 -13.42 3.80
N ILE A 155 28.77 -12.25 4.37
CA ILE A 155 27.85 -11.11 4.35
C ILE A 155 28.49 -10.02 3.50
N ILE A 156 27.98 -9.82 2.28
CA ILE A 156 28.42 -8.71 1.43
C ILE A 156 27.52 -7.51 1.73
N ARG A 157 28.10 -6.48 2.37
CA ARG A 157 27.43 -5.19 2.63
C ARG A 157 27.94 -4.15 1.64
N ASN A 158 27.11 -3.18 1.24
CA ASN A 158 27.47 -2.11 0.30
C ASN A 158 27.90 -2.57 -1.11
N VAL A 159 27.16 -3.50 -1.73
CA VAL A 159 27.21 -3.66 -3.19
C VAL A 159 26.49 -2.49 -3.86
N GLY A 160 27.19 -1.36 -3.96
CA GLY A 160 26.76 -0.20 -4.73
C GLY A 160 27.12 -0.37 -6.21
N TYR A 161 26.13 -0.19 -7.09
CA TYR A 161 26.42 0.12 -8.49
C TYR A 161 27.17 1.45 -8.54
N SER A 162 28.49 1.43 -8.76
CA SER A 162 29.23 2.64 -9.15
C SER A 162 28.98 2.94 -10.64
N GLY A 163 27.72 3.15 -10.99
CA GLY A 163 27.28 3.58 -12.31
C GLY A 163 26.89 5.06 -12.30
N ARG A 164 27.67 5.91 -11.63
CA ARG A 164 27.50 7.37 -11.74
C ARG A 164 28.24 7.80 -13.00
N LEU A 165 27.57 7.78 -14.15
CA LEU A 165 28.03 8.50 -15.33
C LEU A 165 28.24 9.95 -14.91
N LEU A 166 29.51 10.36 -14.79
CA LEU A 166 29.89 11.76 -14.70
C LEU A 166 29.39 12.41 -15.99
N ARG A 167 28.29 13.15 -15.91
CA ARG A 167 27.92 14.07 -16.99
C ARG A 167 29.07 15.08 -17.12
N PRO A 168 29.66 15.27 -18.31
CA PRO A 168 30.53 16.41 -18.51
C PRO A 168 29.69 17.67 -18.34
N ALA A 169 30.12 18.54 -17.43
CA ALA A 169 29.66 19.91 -17.38
C ALA A 169 30.09 20.60 -18.68
N SER A 170 29.15 21.10 -19.46
CA SER A 170 29.42 21.97 -20.60
C SER A 170 28.62 23.26 -20.48
N PRO A 171 29.17 24.37 -20.97
CA PRO A 171 29.11 25.66 -20.32
C PRO A 171 27.89 26.48 -20.74
N THR A 172 27.44 27.33 -19.81
CA THR A 172 26.61 28.50 -20.07
C THR A 172 27.18 29.37 -21.19
N LEU A 173 26.38 29.63 -22.22
CA LEU A 173 26.46 30.88 -22.98
C LEU A 173 25.04 31.46 -23.15
N PRO A 174 24.86 32.78 -22.94
CA PRO A 174 23.57 33.44 -23.07
C PRO A 174 23.31 33.83 -24.53
N TYR A 175 22.20 33.38 -25.11
CA TYR A 175 21.68 34.00 -26.33
C TYR A 175 20.68 35.09 -25.93
N ALA A 176 21.16 36.32 -25.92
CA ALA A 176 20.34 37.52 -25.91
C ALA A 176 19.58 37.61 -27.24
N ILE A 177 18.27 37.58 -27.19
CA ILE A 177 17.41 37.85 -28.35
C ILE A 177 17.07 39.33 -28.32
N ALA A 178 17.68 40.08 -29.25
CA ALA A 178 17.40 41.49 -29.47
C ALA A 178 15.96 41.68 -30.02
N GLN A 179 15.20 42.58 -29.41
CA GLN A 179 13.93 43.07 -29.95
C GLN A 179 14.20 44.16 -31.00
N PRO A 180 13.65 44.11 -32.22
CA PRO A 180 13.65 45.25 -33.11
C PRO A 180 12.57 46.26 -32.68
N GLY A 181 13.02 47.45 -32.28
CA GLY A 181 12.17 48.59 -31.98
C GLY A 181 11.47 49.13 -33.22
N VAL A 182 10.19 49.44 -33.05
CA VAL A 182 9.33 50.09 -34.03
C VAL A 182 9.68 51.58 -34.05
N GLY A 183 10.27 52.07 -35.14
CA GLY A 183 10.51 53.48 -35.37
C GLY A 183 9.26 54.13 -35.99
N GLY A 184 8.57 54.95 -35.22
CA GLY A 184 7.60 55.91 -35.72
C GLY A 184 8.26 57.27 -35.93
N ALA A 185 8.07 57.83 -37.11
CA ALA A 185 8.17 59.25 -37.42
C ALA A 185 6.84 59.66 -38.07
#